data_AF-A0A355V7B0-F1
#
_entry.id   AF-A0A355V7B0-F1
#
_cell.length_a   1.000
_cell.length_b   1.000
_cell.length_c   1.000
_cell.angle_alpha   90.00
_cell.angle_beta   90.00
_cell.angle_gamma   90.00
#
_symmetry.space_group_name_H-M   'P 1'
#
loop_
_entity.id
_entity.type
_entity.pdbx_description
1 polymer ?
#
loop_
_entity_poly.entity_id
_entity_poly.type
_entity_poly.pdbx_seq_one_letter_code
_entity_poly.pdbx_strand_id
1 'polypeptide(L)'
;MLDSFKLAPGDMIQIQTLGVGKPERYQAKVIGIHAPLSVMAATPKSNGKLLFFREGQQVLVRCFIGRDAVAYRSQILKSNLSPFAYLHLAYPESVQSMRIRESARVAVDIVATIETNAGKHSARIVDLSSGGARLLCRHDALALED
;
A
#
# COMPACT_ATOMS: atom_id res chain seq x y z
N MET A 1 -7.98 16.62 -8.01
CA MET A 1 -6.84 16.98 -7.13
C MET A 1 -6.62 15.90 -6.08
N LEU A 2 -7.62 15.51 -5.27
CA LEU A 2 -7.72 14.13 -4.75
C LEU A 2 -9.13 13.56 -4.97
N ASP A 3 -10.14 14.41 -5.20
CA ASP A 3 -11.54 14.01 -5.49
C ASP A 3 -11.70 13.19 -6.78
N SER A 4 -10.73 13.31 -7.69
CA SER A 4 -10.62 12.47 -8.90
C SER A 4 -10.28 11.02 -8.56
N PHE A 5 -9.71 10.80 -7.38
CA PHE A 5 -9.28 9.53 -6.84
C PHE A 5 -10.25 9.14 -5.72
N LYS A 6 -10.98 8.04 -5.91
CA LYS A 6 -12.02 7.57 -4.97
C LYS A 6 -11.44 6.97 -3.68
N LEU A 7 -10.54 7.67 -3.00
CA LEU A 7 -10.09 7.29 -1.67
C LEU A 7 -11.29 7.43 -0.72
N ALA A 8 -11.57 6.40 0.06
CA ALA A 8 -12.73 6.33 0.93
C ALA A 8 -12.33 5.91 2.35
N PRO A 9 -13.16 6.22 3.37
CA PRO A 9 -13.04 5.61 4.68
C PRO A 9 -12.92 4.09 4.59
N GLY A 10 -11.94 3.54 5.28
CA GLY A 10 -11.64 2.12 5.30
C GLY A 10 -10.54 1.68 4.34
N ASP A 11 -10.16 2.49 3.36
CA ASP A 11 -9.07 2.18 2.44
C ASP A 11 -7.72 2.12 3.16
N MET A 12 -6.82 1.30 2.63
CA MET A 12 -5.45 1.16 3.14
C MET A 12 -4.51 2.09 2.37
N ILE A 13 -3.78 2.92 3.12
CA ILE A 13 -2.70 3.76 2.62
C ILE A 13 -1.37 3.34 3.25
N GLN A 14 -0.28 3.73 2.62
CA GLN A 14 1.07 3.65 3.16
C GLN A 14 1.55 5.06 3.47
N ILE A 15 1.97 5.29 4.71
CA ILE A 15 2.65 6.50 5.14
C ILE A 15 4.15 6.19 5.11
N GLN A 16 4.87 6.86 4.23
CA GLN A 16 6.33 6.76 4.14
C GLN A 16 6.96 7.97 4.81
N THR A 17 7.85 7.73 5.76
CA THR A 17 8.61 8.80 6.42
C THR A 17 9.67 9.38 5.48
N LEU A 18 9.82 10.70 5.50
CA LEU A 18 10.86 11.42 4.77
C LEU A 18 11.84 11.99 5.80
N GLY A 19 13.04 11.43 5.88
CA GLY A 19 14.04 11.79 6.88
C GLY A 19 15.41 11.19 6.58
N VAL A 20 16.37 11.43 7.47
CA VAL A 20 17.74 10.91 7.36
C VAL A 20 17.74 9.43 7.78
N GLY A 21 17.86 8.53 6.81
CA GLY A 21 17.83 7.08 7.03
C GLY A 21 17.12 6.34 5.91
N LYS A 22 16.95 5.03 6.06
CA LYS A 22 16.19 4.22 5.11
C LYS A 22 14.70 4.63 5.19
N PRO A 23 14.04 4.97 4.08
CA PRO A 23 12.62 5.31 4.11
C PRO A 23 11.80 4.10 4.57
N GLU A 24 11.06 4.28 5.65
CA GLU A 24 10.16 3.24 6.18
C GLU A 24 8.74 3.50 5.73
N ARG A 25 7.99 2.42 5.45
CA ARG A 25 6.61 2.47 4.96
C ARG A 25 5.71 1.78 5.95
N TYR A 26 4.64 2.47 6.33
CA TYR A 26 3.74 2.03 7.36
C TYR A 26 2.30 2.02 6.86
N GLN A 27 1.61 0.88 7.03
CA GLN A 27 0.21 0.77 6.63
C GLN A 27 -0.69 1.47 7.63
N ALA A 28 -1.57 2.33 7.13
CA ALA A 28 -2.59 3.04 7.90
C ALA A 28 -3.94 2.91 7.20
N LYS A 29 -5.01 2.86 7.99
CA LYS A 29 -6.38 2.83 7.48
C LYS A 29 -6.93 4.26 7.42
N VAL A 30 -7.53 4.64 6.31
CA VAL A 30 -8.25 5.91 6.18
C VAL A 30 -9.47 5.89 7.09
N ILE A 31 -9.64 6.94 7.89
CA ILE A 31 -10.79 7.15 8.77
C ILE A 31 -11.81 8.05 8.07
N GLY A 32 -11.32 9.09 7.40
CA GLY A 32 -12.17 10.11 6.80
C GLY A 32 -11.38 11.08 5.93
N ILE A 33 -12.10 11.79 5.08
CA ILE A 33 -11.54 12.84 4.23
C ILE A 33 -12.40 14.07 4.43
N HIS A 34 -11.76 15.19 4.73
CA HIS A 34 -12.41 16.48 4.82
C HIS A 34 -11.66 17.43 3.88
N ALA A 35 -11.99 17.36 2.60
CA ALA A 35 -11.39 18.18 1.58
C ALA A 35 -11.83 19.65 1.72
N PRO A 36 -10.95 20.64 1.46
CA PRO A 36 -9.52 20.51 1.14
C PRO A 36 -8.62 20.61 2.39
N LEU A 37 -9.12 20.30 3.59
CA LEU A 37 -8.39 20.53 4.85
C LEU A 37 -7.46 19.36 5.23
N SER A 38 -7.99 18.14 5.33
CA SER A 38 -7.17 17.00 5.75
C SER A 38 -7.72 15.64 5.36
N VAL A 39 -6.81 14.68 5.28
CA VAL A 39 -7.11 13.23 5.26
C VAL A 39 -6.81 12.67 6.65
N MET A 40 -7.79 12.03 7.26
CA MET A 40 -7.65 11.38 8.55
C MET A 40 -7.27 9.92 8.37
N ALA A 41 -6.23 9.46 9.06
CA ALA A 41 -5.78 8.06 9.02
C ALA A 41 -5.43 7.56 10.41
N ALA A 42 -5.66 6.27 10.68
CA ALA A 42 -5.25 5.66 11.94
C ALA A 42 -3.72 5.73 12.09
N THR A 43 -3.23 6.00 13.30
CA THR A 43 -1.79 6.00 13.55
C THR A 43 -1.25 4.59 13.34
N PRO A 44 -0.29 4.38 12.42
CA PRO A 44 0.21 3.06 12.15
C PRO A 44 0.99 2.49 13.34
N LYS A 45 1.08 1.17 13.38
CA LYS A 45 1.85 0.42 14.38
C LYS A 45 3.01 -0.30 13.71
N SER A 46 4.13 -0.39 14.41
CA SER A 46 5.26 -1.26 14.06
C SER A 46 5.51 -2.22 15.22
N ASN A 47 5.55 -3.52 14.95
CA ASN A 47 5.71 -4.58 15.96
C ASN A 47 4.76 -4.40 17.17
N GLY A 48 3.49 -4.07 16.88
CA GLY A 48 2.46 -3.84 17.90
C GLY A 48 2.51 -2.49 18.62
N LYS A 49 3.59 -1.71 18.47
CA LYS A 49 3.76 -0.39 19.11
C LYS A 49 3.28 0.73 18.19
N LEU A 50 2.57 1.70 18.75
CA LEU A 50 2.18 2.91 18.02
C LEU A 50 3.43 3.68 17.59
N LEU A 51 3.43 4.12 16.35
CA LEU A 51 4.48 4.97 15.82
C LEU A 51 4.23 6.42 16.20
N PHE A 52 5.31 7.13 16.49
CA PHE A 52 5.27 8.54 16.82
C PHE A 52 5.53 9.38 15.58
N PHE A 53 4.55 10.22 15.23
CA PHE A 53 4.65 11.21 14.16
C PHE A 53 4.60 12.60 14.77
N ARG A 54 5.54 13.46 14.38
CA ARG A 54 5.58 14.86 14.83
C ARG A 54 4.70 15.72 13.95
N GLU A 55 3.99 16.66 14.55
CA GLU A 55 3.35 17.74 13.78
C GLU A 55 4.41 18.47 12.94
N GLY A 56 4.05 18.83 11.71
CA GLY A 56 4.95 19.43 10.74
C GLY A 56 5.83 18.44 9.98
N GLN A 57 5.90 17.16 10.37
CA GLN A 57 6.71 16.15 9.69
C GLN A 57 6.21 15.91 8.26
N GLN A 58 7.15 15.92 7.31
CA GLN A 58 6.86 15.61 5.90
C GLN A 58 6.80 14.09 5.69
N VAL A 59 5.80 13.65 4.94
CA VAL A 59 5.57 12.24 4.61
C VAL A 59 5.17 12.10 3.14
N LEU A 60 5.35 10.90 2.61
CA LEU A 60 4.85 10.53 1.30
C LEU A 60 3.75 9.49 1.50
N VAL A 61 2.52 9.84 1.12
CA VAL A 61 1.40 8.92 1.16
C VAL A 61 1.35 8.15 -0.15
N ARG A 62 1.13 6.84 -0.07
CA ARG A 62 0.98 5.98 -1.24
C ARG A 62 -0.23 5.07 -1.06
N CYS A 63 -0.96 4.80 -2.12
CA CYS A 63 -2.05 3.83 -2.10
C CYS A 63 -2.29 3.26 -3.48
N PHE A 64 -3.14 2.22 -3.53
CA PHE A 64 -3.69 1.73 -4.78
C PHE A 64 -5.16 2.11 -4.82
N ILE A 65 -5.58 2.74 -5.91
CA ILE A 65 -6.97 3.09 -6.16
C ILE A 65 -7.37 2.42 -7.46
N GLY A 66 -8.18 1.37 -7.36
CA GLY A 66 -8.46 0.48 -8.49
C GLY A 66 -7.18 -0.17 -9.04
N ARG A 67 -6.76 0.25 -10.24
CA ARG A 67 -5.55 -0.26 -10.94
C ARG A 67 -4.39 0.72 -10.95
N ASP A 68 -4.52 1.85 -10.28
CA ASP A 68 -3.54 2.93 -10.34
C ASP A 68 -2.79 3.01 -9.00
N ALA A 69 -1.47 3.08 -9.06
CA ALA A 69 -0.64 3.48 -7.93
C ALA A 69 -0.69 4.98 -7.82
N VAL A 70 -1.04 5.45 -6.63
CA VAL A 70 -1.16 6.87 -6.33
C VAL A 70 -0.15 7.23 -5.26
N ALA A 71 0.54 8.36 -5.42
CA ALA A 71 1.45 8.91 -4.42
C ALA A 71 1.36 10.43 -4.36
N TYR A 72 1.43 10.98 -3.15
CA TYR A 72 1.44 12.43 -2.93
C TYR A 72 2.21 12.80 -1.68
N ARG A 73 2.90 13.95 -1.73
CA ARG A 73 3.54 14.52 -0.54
C ARG A 73 2.48 15.12 0.37
N SER A 74 2.67 14.94 1.67
CA SER A 74 1.78 15.44 2.70
C SER A 74 2.59 15.82 3.93
N GLN A 75 1.96 16.57 4.82
CA GLN A 75 2.50 16.92 6.13
C GLN A 75 1.59 16.36 7.23
N ILE A 76 2.17 15.98 8.37
CA ILE A 76 1.39 15.67 9.57
C ILE A 76 0.89 16.99 10.16
N LEU A 77 -0.41 17.27 10.07
CA LEU A 77 -1.02 18.46 10.65
C LEU A 77 -1.24 18.29 12.16
N LYS A 78 -1.76 17.13 12.56
CA LYS A 78 -2.04 16.77 13.97
C LYS A 78 -1.84 15.29 14.22
N SER A 79 -1.45 14.96 15.45
CA SER A 79 -1.35 13.59 15.97
C SER A 79 -2.17 13.51 17.26
N ASN A 80 -3.27 12.77 17.22
CA ASN A 80 -4.23 12.65 18.32
C ASN A 80 -4.18 11.22 18.87
N LEU A 81 -4.40 11.08 20.18
CA LEU A 81 -4.41 9.78 20.88
C LEU A 81 -5.77 9.41 21.46
N SER A 82 -6.72 10.36 21.49
CA SER A 82 -8.06 10.20 22.04
C SER A 82 -9.11 10.58 20.99
N PRO A 83 -10.24 9.84 20.87
CA PRO A 83 -10.58 8.62 21.63
C PRO A 83 -9.79 7.37 21.21
N PHE A 84 -8.97 7.47 20.16
CA PHE A 84 -7.98 6.50 19.72
C PHE A 84 -6.87 7.22 18.95
N ALA A 85 -5.80 6.50 18.59
CA ALA A 85 -4.66 7.10 17.89
C ALA A 85 -4.92 7.33 16.39
N TYR A 86 -4.89 8.58 15.94
CA TYR A 86 -5.04 8.97 14.54
C TYR A 86 -4.22 10.20 14.17
N LEU A 87 -4.07 10.42 12.87
CA LEU A 87 -3.32 11.51 12.25
C LEU A 87 -4.24 12.34 11.36
N HIS A 88 -4.08 13.65 11.39
CA HIS A 88 -4.50 14.53 10.30
C HIS A 88 -3.32 14.74 9.34
N LEU A 89 -3.50 14.33 8.09
CA LEU A 89 -2.58 14.54 6.99
C LEU A 89 -3.05 15.73 6.16
N ALA A 90 -2.14 16.62 5.78
CA ALA A 90 -2.46 17.72 4.89
C ALA A 90 -3.10 17.21 3.59
N TYR A 91 -4.19 17.85 3.16
CA TYR A 91 -4.79 17.52 1.88
C TYR A 91 -3.80 17.88 0.76
N PRO A 92 -3.55 16.99 -0.22
CA PRO A 92 -2.53 17.24 -1.21
C PRO A 92 -2.96 18.27 -2.25
N GLU A 93 -2.04 19.16 -2.58
CA GLU A 93 -2.17 20.07 -3.72
C GLU A 93 -1.94 19.34 -5.05
N SER A 94 -1.12 18.28 -5.05
CA SER A 94 -0.87 17.51 -6.26
C SER A 94 -0.76 16.03 -5.95
N VAL A 95 -1.22 15.22 -6.90
CA VAL A 95 -1.21 13.77 -6.81
C VAL A 95 -0.54 13.21 -8.05
N GLN A 96 0.44 12.35 -7.85
CA GLN A 96 1.06 11.56 -8.91
C GLN A 96 0.35 10.22 -9.00
N SER A 97 -0.05 9.82 -10.20
CA SER A 97 -0.67 8.52 -10.46
C SER A 97 0.02 7.80 -11.61
N MET A 98 0.27 6.51 -11.44
CA MET A 98 0.78 5.63 -12.48
C MET A 98 -0.11 4.40 -12.57
N ARG A 99 -0.56 4.07 -13.78
CA ARG A 99 -1.23 2.79 -14.03
C ARG A 99 -0.21 1.68 -13.92
N ILE A 100 -0.37 0.84 -12.92
CA ILE A 100 0.57 -0.23 -12.56
C ILE A 100 0.18 -1.58 -13.16
N ARG A 101 -1.07 -1.73 -13.61
CA ARG A 101 -1.57 -3.01 -14.13
C ARG A 101 -2.37 -2.76 -15.40
N GLU A 102 -1.88 -3.30 -16.50
CA GLU A 102 -2.61 -3.32 -17.76
C GLU A 102 -3.84 -4.25 -17.68
N SER A 103 -3.73 -5.34 -16.91
CA SER A 103 -4.78 -6.36 -16.79
C SER A 103 -5.27 -6.56 -15.35
N ALA A 104 -6.54 -6.95 -15.23
CA ALA A 104 -7.13 -7.33 -13.95
C ALA A 104 -6.48 -8.63 -13.44
N ARG A 105 -6.29 -8.69 -12.12
CA ARG A 105 -5.78 -9.86 -11.41
C ARG A 105 -6.86 -10.40 -10.49
N VAL A 106 -7.00 -11.71 -10.44
CA VAL A 106 -7.97 -12.41 -9.60
C VAL A 106 -7.21 -13.31 -8.64
N ALA A 107 -7.53 -13.22 -7.34
CA ALA A 107 -7.04 -14.15 -6.34
C ALA A 107 -7.68 -15.52 -6.60
N VAL A 108 -6.86 -16.55 -6.73
CA VAL A 108 -7.29 -17.92 -7.03
C VAL A 108 -6.58 -18.90 -6.10
N ASP A 109 -7.02 -20.17 -6.10
CA ASP A 109 -6.33 -21.24 -5.40
C ASP A 109 -6.38 -22.52 -6.25
N ILE A 110 -5.46 -22.59 -7.22
CA ILE A 110 -5.47 -23.64 -8.24
C ILE A 110 -4.20 -24.47 -8.09
N VAL A 111 -4.35 -25.79 -7.89
CA VAL A 111 -3.22 -26.73 -7.90
C VAL A 111 -2.64 -26.81 -9.31
N ALA A 112 -1.32 -26.69 -9.41
CA ALA A 112 -0.59 -26.67 -10.67
C ALA A 112 0.67 -27.53 -10.60
N THR A 113 1.19 -27.89 -11.77
CA THR A 113 2.51 -28.52 -11.90
C THR A 113 3.40 -27.61 -12.75
N ILE A 114 4.58 -27.28 -12.23
CA ILE A 114 5.62 -26.55 -12.95
C ILE A 114 6.51 -27.59 -13.63
N GLU A 115 6.63 -27.51 -14.94
CA GLU A 115 7.54 -28.36 -15.72
C GLU A 115 8.78 -27.54 -16.09
N THR A 116 9.95 -28.03 -15.70
CA THR A 116 11.25 -27.41 -15.98
C THR A 116 12.20 -28.46 -16.56
N ASN A 117 13.37 -28.02 -17.04
CA ASN A 117 14.43 -28.93 -17.48
C ASN A 117 14.95 -29.83 -16.34
N ALA A 118 14.75 -29.44 -15.08
CA ALA A 118 15.13 -30.22 -13.90
C ALA A 118 14.04 -31.20 -13.43
N GLY A 119 12.85 -31.18 -14.05
CA GLY A 119 11.73 -32.05 -13.74
C GLY A 119 10.43 -31.31 -13.43
N LYS A 120 9.48 -32.05 -12.85
CA LYS A 120 8.13 -31.58 -12.51
C LYS A 120 8.00 -31.28 -11.03
N HIS A 121 7.43 -30.13 -10.70
CA HIS A 121 7.27 -29.66 -9.32
C HIS A 121 5.82 -29.27 -9.05
N SER A 122 5.30 -29.63 -7.88
CA SER A 122 3.95 -29.19 -7.46
C SER A 122 3.95 -27.73 -7.02
N ALA A 123 2.93 -26.98 -7.42
CA ALA A 123 2.73 -25.58 -7.07
C ALA A 123 1.25 -25.24 -6.90
N ARG A 124 0.98 -24.03 -6.42
CA ARG A 124 -0.35 -23.42 -6.39
C ARG A 124 -0.30 -22.06 -7.08
N ILE A 125 -1.23 -21.81 -8.00
CA ILE A 125 -1.46 -20.47 -8.54
C ILE A 125 -2.34 -19.72 -7.54
N VAL A 126 -1.88 -18.54 -7.11
CA VAL A 126 -2.58 -17.72 -6.09
C VAL A 126 -3.08 -16.36 -6.61
N ASP A 127 -2.56 -15.91 -7.75
CA ASP A 127 -2.98 -14.68 -8.44
C ASP A 127 -2.89 -14.95 -9.94
N LEU A 128 -3.94 -14.63 -10.70
CA LEU A 128 -3.97 -14.85 -12.15
C LEU A 128 -4.46 -13.59 -12.89
N SER A 129 -3.81 -13.28 -14.01
CA SER A 129 -4.23 -12.25 -14.97
C SER A 129 -4.00 -12.71 -16.39
N SER A 130 -4.51 -11.93 -17.36
CA SER A 130 -4.22 -12.18 -18.78
C SER A 130 -2.73 -11.99 -19.14
N GLY A 131 -1.95 -11.30 -18.31
CA GLY A 131 -0.53 -11.05 -18.53
C GLY A 131 0.42 -11.96 -17.75
N GLY A 132 -0.09 -12.83 -16.88
CA GLY A 132 0.75 -13.71 -16.05
C GLY A 132 0.09 -14.15 -14.75
N ALA A 133 0.84 -14.93 -13.95
CA ALA A 133 0.36 -15.55 -12.72
C ALA A 133 1.41 -15.49 -11.59
N ARG A 134 0.95 -15.48 -10.34
CA ARG A 134 1.79 -15.69 -9.15
C ARG A 134 1.62 -17.13 -8.66
N LEU A 135 2.75 -17.81 -8.47
CA LEU A 135 2.82 -19.18 -8.00
C LEU A 135 3.40 -19.22 -6.57
N LEU A 136 2.93 -20.18 -5.77
CA LEU A 136 3.59 -20.65 -4.55
C LEU A 136 4.07 -22.07 -4.80
N CYS A 137 5.37 -22.31 -4.60
CA CYS A 137 5.95 -23.65 -4.62
C CYS A 137 6.89 -23.82 -3.43
N ARG A 138 7.24 -25.07 -3.08
CA ARG A 138 8.14 -25.38 -1.95
C ARG A 138 9.62 -25.43 -2.35
N HIS A 139 9.94 -25.24 -3.63
CA HIS A 139 11.29 -25.46 -4.14
C HIS A 139 11.97 -24.11 -4.40
N ASP A 140 12.89 -23.72 -3.50
CA ASP A 140 13.53 -22.38 -3.53
C ASP A 140 14.28 -22.10 -4.84
N ALA A 141 14.78 -23.14 -5.52
CA ALA A 141 15.45 -23.01 -6.83
C ALA A 141 14.53 -22.52 -7.97
N LEU A 142 13.22 -22.39 -7.74
CA LEU A 142 12.25 -21.86 -8.69
C LEU A 142 11.79 -20.44 -8.33
N ALA A 143 12.39 -19.82 -7.31
CA ALA A 143 12.19 -18.40 -7.04
C ALA A 143 12.81 -17.59 -8.19
N LEU A 144 12.01 -16.72 -8.81
CA LEU A 144 12.54 -15.67 -9.68
C LEU A 144 13.22 -14.64 -8.77
N GLU A 145 14.48 -14.32 -9.04
CA GLU A 145 15.15 -13.19 -8.39
C GLU A 145 14.44 -11.88 -8.80
N ASP A 146 14.12 -11.05 -7.81
CA ASP A 146 13.42 -9.76 -7.97
C ASP A 146 14.27 -8.68 -8.66
#